data_AF-A0A2V9AEV8-F1
#
_entry.id   AF-A0A2V9AEV8-F1
#
_cell.length_a   1.000
_cell.length_b   1.000
_cell.length_c   1.000
_cell.angle_alpha   90.00
_cell.angle_beta   90.00
_cell.angle_gamma   90.00
#
_symmetry.space_group_name_H-M   'P 1'
#
loop_
_entity.id
_entity.type
_entity.pdbx_description
1 polymer ?
#
loop_
_entity_poly.entity_id
_entity_poly.type
_entity_poly.pdbx_seq_one_letter_code
_entity_poly.pdbx_strand_id
1 'polypeptide(L)'
;MSTVTPLYAGAHVEQRDLSFWMDQVLKELESVRSSPGTDAVHDLRVAIRRCRSVAAAMEEIDPDSAWPTMRKAARKLFHALGALRDAHVMDEWVKKLGPETDPVRAHLHASFESKEPQMRDEALRAVEKFDARLWKHLARTLR
;
A
#
# COMPACT_ATOMS: atom_id res chain seq x y z
N MET A 1 -31.13 16.16 -39.86
CA MET A 1 -30.02 15.19 -39.98
C MET A 1 -29.22 15.26 -38.69
N SER A 2 -29.32 14.24 -37.85
CA SER A 2 -28.62 14.20 -36.55
C SER A 2 -27.25 13.56 -36.74
N THR A 3 -26.19 14.31 -36.52
CA THR A 3 -24.82 13.78 -36.53
C THR A 3 -24.49 13.27 -35.14
N VAL A 4 -24.40 11.95 -35.00
CA VAL A 4 -23.81 11.29 -33.83
C VAL A 4 -22.30 11.50 -33.90
N THR A 5 -21.75 12.29 -32.98
CA THR A 5 -20.31 12.43 -32.80
C THR A 5 -19.76 11.13 -32.20
N PRO A 6 -18.77 10.48 -32.80
CA PRO A 6 -18.14 9.32 -32.18
C PRO A 6 -17.31 9.78 -30.98
N LEU A 7 -17.55 9.15 -29.82
CA LEU A 7 -16.72 9.32 -28.64
C LEU A 7 -15.30 8.83 -28.95
N TYR A 8 -14.34 9.66 -28.57
CA TYR A 8 -12.90 9.53 -28.77
C TYR A 8 -12.39 8.10 -28.63
N ALA A 9 -11.74 7.63 -29.69
CA ALA A 9 -10.89 6.46 -29.68
C ALA A 9 -9.69 6.69 -28.74
N GLY A 10 -9.52 5.76 -27.79
CA GLY A 10 -8.21 5.32 -27.31
C GLY A 10 -7.34 6.36 -26.58
N ALA A 11 -7.73 6.76 -25.38
CA ALA A 11 -6.70 6.89 -24.35
C ALA A 11 -6.33 5.45 -23.94
N HIS A 12 -5.14 4.98 -24.31
CA HIS A 12 -4.54 3.81 -23.67
C HIS A 12 -4.31 4.18 -22.20
N VAL A 13 -5.36 4.07 -21.38
CA VAL A 13 -5.21 3.95 -19.94
C VAL A 13 -4.37 2.70 -19.77
N GLU A 14 -3.15 2.82 -19.25
CA GLU A 14 -2.40 1.66 -18.76
C GLU A 14 -3.34 0.91 -17.82
N GLN A 15 -3.95 -0.17 -18.31
CA GLN A 15 -4.97 -0.88 -17.57
C GLN A 15 -4.23 -1.76 -16.56
N ARG A 16 -3.91 -1.16 -15.41
CA ARG A 16 -3.24 -1.83 -14.29
C ARG A 16 -4.24 -2.77 -13.63
N ASP A 17 -4.27 -3.99 -14.15
CA ASP A 17 -5.09 -5.09 -13.66
C ASP A 17 -4.59 -5.63 -12.31
N LEU A 18 -5.30 -6.64 -11.78
CA LEU A 18 -4.93 -7.27 -10.52
C LEU A 18 -3.51 -7.86 -10.58
N SER A 19 -3.16 -8.53 -11.68
CA SER A 19 -1.86 -9.17 -11.89
C SER A 19 -0.72 -8.18 -11.75
N PHE A 20 -0.84 -7.01 -12.38
CA PHE A 20 0.10 -5.91 -12.25
C PHE A 20 0.29 -5.52 -10.78
N TRP A 21 -0.79 -5.31 -10.04
CA TRP A 21 -0.69 -4.89 -8.63
C TRP A 21 -0.12 -5.99 -7.73
N MET A 22 -0.42 -7.26 -8.02
CA MET A 22 0.15 -8.38 -7.27
C MET A 22 1.66 -8.52 -7.49
N ASP A 23 2.13 -8.30 -8.71
CA ASP A 23 3.56 -8.26 -9.04
C ASP A 23 4.23 -7.02 -8.41
N GLN A 24 3.53 -5.88 -8.41
CA GLN A 24 3.99 -4.64 -7.78
C GLN A 24 4.16 -4.79 -6.25
N VAL A 25 3.30 -5.56 -5.57
CA VAL A 25 3.50 -5.88 -4.14
C VAL A 25 4.86 -6.55 -3.91
N LEU A 26 5.28 -7.47 -4.77
CA LEU A 26 6.56 -8.18 -4.64
C LEU A 26 7.75 -7.27 -4.92
N LYS A 27 7.63 -6.37 -5.91
CA LYS A 27 8.65 -5.38 -6.22
C LYS A 27 8.84 -4.40 -5.05
N GLU A 28 7.75 -3.83 -4.54
CA GLU A 28 7.84 -2.84 -3.46
C GLU A 28 8.20 -3.46 -2.11
N LEU A 29 7.92 -4.74 -1.90
CA LEU A 29 8.48 -5.50 -0.78
C LEU A 29 10.01 -5.46 -0.77
N GLU A 30 10.65 -5.66 -1.92
CA GLU A 30 12.10 -5.63 -2.03
C GLU A 30 12.67 -4.21 -1.88
N SER A 31 11.95 -3.22 -2.41
CA SER A 31 12.26 -1.80 -2.22
C SER A 31 12.30 -1.41 -0.74
N VAL A 32 11.27 -1.80 0.02
CA VAL A 32 11.19 -1.55 1.47
C VAL A 32 12.29 -2.29 2.24
N ARG A 33 12.65 -3.52 1.83
CA ARG A 33 13.78 -4.26 2.45
C ARG A 33 15.11 -3.56 2.26
N SER A 34 15.34 -3.01 1.07
CA SER A 34 16.59 -2.34 0.72
C SER A 34 16.68 -0.95 1.34
N SER A 35 15.56 -0.21 1.34
CA SER A 35 15.46 1.13 1.89
C SER A 35 14.02 1.40 2.34
N PRO A 36 13.71 1.33 3.65
CA PRO A 36 12.37 1.54 4.18
C PRO A 36 12.02 3.04 4.24
N GLY A 37 12.13 3.73 3.11
CA GLY A 37 11.77 5.13 2.96
C GLY A 37 10.26 5.36 2.87
N THR A 38 9.86 6.62 3.09
CA THR A 38 8.47 7.08 3.08
C THR A 38 7.71 6.70 1.81
N ASP A 39 8.36 6.77 0.66
CA ASP A 39 7.78 6.47 -0.66
C ASP A 39 7.67 4.97 -0.90
N ALA A 40 8.71 4.18 -0.61
CA ALA A 40 8.64 2.71 -0.73
C ALA A 40 7.51 2.12 0.15
N VAL A 41 7.37 2.62 1.38
CA VAL A 41 6.26 2.24 2.28
C VAL A 41 4.91 2.65 1.69
N HIS A 42 4.82 3.83 1.07
CA HIS A 42 3.60 4.29 0.42
C HIS A 42 3.21 3.40 -0.76
N ASP A 43 4.15 3.13 -1.65
CA ASP A 43 3.91 2.37 -2.88
C ASP A 43 3.52 0.93 -2.58
N LEU A 44 4.18 0.30 -1.60
CA LEU A 44 3.79 -1.02 -1.12
C LEU A 44 2.36 -1.01 -0.55
N ARG A 45 1.99 0.02 0.22
CA ARG A 45 0.60 0.16 0.72
C ARG A 45 -0.39 0.34 -0.41
N VAL A 46 -0.07 1.14 -1.42
CA VAL A 46 -0.95 1.36 -2.57
C VAL A 46 -1.19 0.04 -3.30
N ALA A 47 -0.13 -0.71 -3.60
CA ALA A 47 -0.22 -2.00 -4.28
C ALA A 47 -1.07 -3.01 -3.49
N ILE A 48 -0.83 -3.15 -2.19
CA ILE A 48 -1.61 -4.04 -1.33
C ILE A 48 -3.08 -3.59 -1.25
N ARG A 49 -3.35 -2.29 -1.07
CA ARG A 49 -4.72 -1.76 -1.01
C ARG A 49 -5.49 -2.09 -2.28
N ARG A 50 -4.89 -1.89 -3.45
CA ARG A 50 -5.51 -2.20 -4.75
C ARG A 50 -5.88 -3.68 -4.84
N CYS A 51 -4.97 -4.60 -4.51
CA CYS A 51 -5.25 -6.03 -4.49
C CYS A 51 -6.40 -6.39 -3.53
N ARG A 52 -6.37 -5.84 -2.31
CA ARG A 52 -7.40 -6.10 -1.29
C ARG A 52 -8.78 -5.56 -1.68
N SER A 53 -8.84 -4.40 -2.33
CA SER A 53 -10.09 -3.83 -2.82
C SER A 53 -10.69 -4.67 -3.94
N VAL A 54 -9.88 -5.14 -4.88
CA VAL A 54 -10.35 -6.05 -5.95
C VAL A 54 -10.86 -7.35 -5.35
N ALA A 55 -10.10 -8.00 -4.46
CA ALA A 55 -10.57 -9.21 -3.78
C ALA A 55 -11.89 -9.00 -3.03
N ALA A 56 -12.05 -7.87 -2.33
CA ALA A 56 -13.29 -7.60 -1.62
C ALA A 56 -14.50 -7.50 -2.56
N ALA A 57 -14.31 -6.99 -3.78
CA ALA A 57 -15.38 -6.97 -4.78
C ALA A 57 -15.61 -8.35 -5.41
N MET A 58 -14.54 -9.11 -5.67
CA MET A 58 -14.62 -10.43 -6.30
C MET A 58 -15.23 -11.50 -5.38
N GLU A 59 -15.02 -11.40 -4.07
CA GLU A 59 -15.66 -12.30 -3.06
C GLU A 59 -17.20 -12.34 -3.18
N GLU A 60 -17.83 -11.31 -3.74
CA GLU A 60 -19.28 -11.23 -3.90
C GLU A 60 -19.81 -11.98 -5.13
N ILE A 61 -18.95 -12.28 -6.11
CA ILE A 61 -19.35 -12.82 -7.43
C ILE A 61 -18.61 -14.09 -7.84
N ASP A 62 -17.49 -14.40 -7.18
CA ASP A 62 -16.66 -15.57 -7.45
C ASP A 62 -16.44 -16.37 -6.16
N PRO A 63 -16.87 -17.65 -6.10
CA PRO A 63 -16.72 -18.48 -4.92
C PRO A 63 -15.29 -18.98 -4.65
N ASP A 64 -14.30 -18.65 -5.49
CA ASP A 64 -12.92 -19.09 -5.28
C ASP A 64 -12.33 -18.59 -3.94
N SER A 65 -11.91 -19.54 -3.11
CA SER A 65 -11.28 -19.29 -1.81
C SER A 65 -9.94 -18.51 -1.88
N ALA A 66 -9.35 -18.36 -3.06
CA ALA A 66 -8.14 -17.57 -3.28
C ALA A 66 -8.38 -16.08 -2.97
N TRP A 67 -9.58 -15.54 -3.16
CA TRP A 67 -9.92 -14.14 -2.84
C TRP A 67 -9.76 -13.80 -1.34
N PRO A 68 -10.48 -14.49 -0.42
CA PRO A 68 -10.31 -14.25 1.01
C PRO A 68 -8.92 -14.64 1.51
N THR A 69 -8.28 -15.64 0.91
CA THR A 69 -6.91 -16.05 1.24
C THR A 69 -5.90 -14.94 0.90
N MET A 70 -6.01 -14.31 -0.27
CA MET A 70 -5.17 -13.16 -0.66
C MET A 70 -5.36 -11.99 0.30
N ARG A 71 -6.61 -11.62 0.61
CA ARG A 71 -6.89 -10.56 1.58
C ARG A 71 -6.28 -10.83 2.95
N LYS A 72 -6.35 -12.08 3.42
CA LYS A 72 -5.80 -12.51 4.72
C LYS A 72 -4.27 -12.49 4.71
N ALA A 73 -3.64 -12.96 3.64
CA ALA A 73 -2.18 -12.99 3.49
C ALA A 73 -1.57 -11.58 3.59
N ALA A 74 -2.21 -10.57 2.99
CA ALA A 74 -1.74 -9.19 3.02
C ALA A 74 -2.10 -8.41 4.29
N ARG A 75 -2.98 -8.93 5.16
CA ARG A 75 -3.59 -8.16 6.25
C ARG A 75 -2.57 -7.63 7.25
N LYS A 76 -1.72 -8.52 7.79
CA LYS A 76 -0.74 -8.16 8.84
C LYS A 76 0.27 -7.13 8.31
N LEU A 77 0.79 -7.37 7.11
CA LEU A 77 1.70 -6.45 6.43
C LEU A 77 1.05 -5.08 6.22
N PHE A 78 -0.19 -5.04 5.72
CA PHE A 78 -0.89 -3.78 5.48
C PHE A 78 -1.12 -2.97 6.76
N HIS A 79 -1.43 -3.62 7.88
CA HIS A 79 -1.61 -2.92 9.16
C HIS A 79 -0.30 -2.34 9.69
N ALA A 80 0.79 -3.13 9.69
CA ALA A 80 2.10 -2.67 10.16
C ALA A 80 2.62 -1.48 9.34
N LEU A 81 2.53 -1.56 8.01
CA LEU A 81 2.87 -0.43 7.13
C LEU A 81 1.97 0.79 7.36
N GLY A 82 0.74 0.58 7.83
CA GLY A 82 -0.22 1.64 8.11
C GLY A 82 0.20 2.52 9.24
N ALA A 83 0.56 1.92 10.38
CA ALA A 83 1.07 2.66 11.53
C ALA A 83 2.27 3.54 11.15
N LEU A 84 3.25 2.96 10.44
CA LEU A 84 4.43 3.70 9.97
C LEU A 84 4.07 4.83 9.00
N ARG A 85 3.19 4.57 8.01
CA ARG A 85 2.78 5.59 7.05
C ARG A 85 2.01 6.73 7.71
N ASP A 86 1.16 6.41 8.67
CA ASP A 86 0.40 7.42 9.40
C ASP A 86 1.34 8.31 10.21
N ALA A 87 2.37 7.74 10.86
CA ALA A 87 3.43 8.52 11.52
C ALA A 87 4.17 9.45 10.55
N HIS A 88 4.61 8.96 9.40
CA HIS A 88 5.25 9.79 8.37
C HIS A 88 4.36 10.94 7.91
N VAL A 89 3.07 10.66 7.64
CA VAL A 89 2.13 11.68 7.18
C VAL A 89 1.90 12.71 8.28
N MET A 90 1.61 12.28 9.52
CA MET A 90 1.38 13.18 10.64
C MET A 90 2.58 14.09 10.91
N ASP A 91 3.80 13.55 10.84
CA ASP A 91 5.02 14.33 10.99
C ASP A 91 5.15 15.43 9.92
N GLU A 92 4.86 15.10 8.67
CA GLU A 92 4.81 16.06 7.56
C GLU A 92 3.73 17.13 7.72
N TRP A 93 2.60 16.81 8.37
CA TRP A 93 1.59 17.81 8.73
C TRP A 93 2.05 18.72 9.87
N VAL A 94 2.68 18.17 10.91
CA VAL A 94 3.20 18.95 12.05
C VAL A 94 4.20 20.00 11.59
N LYS A 95 5.10 19.64 10.66
CA LYS A 95 6.06 20.58 10.06
C LYS A 95 5.41 21.79 9.38
N LYS A 96 4.13 21.68 9.01
CA LYS A 96 3.35 22.74 8.34
C LYS A 96 2.47 23.56 9.28
N LEU A 97 2.35 23.18 10.57
CA LEU A 97 1.42 23.84 11.51
C LEU A 97 1.89 25.21 12.01
N GLY A 98 3.19 25.49 12.00
CA GLY A 98 3.76 26.72 12.53
C GLY A 98 5.27 26.81 12.30
N PRO A 99 5.95 27.87 12.73
CA PRO A 99 7.40 28.00 12.61
C PRO A 99 8.14 26.96 13.47
N GLU A 100 9.40 26.65 13.14
CA GLU A 100 10.23 25.68 13.88
C GLU A 100 10.47 26.06 15.35
N THR A 101 10.35 27.35 15.67
CA THR A 101 10.48 27.89 17.01
C THR A 101 9.23 27.69 17.87
N ASP A 102 8.12 27.21 17.30
CA ASP A 102 6.90 26.91 18.05
C ASP A 102 7.12 25.70 18.99
N PRO A 103 6.96 25.86 20.32
CA PRO A 103 7.25 24.80 21.27
C PRO A 103 6.27 23.62 21.17
N VAL A 104 5.02 23.86 20.76
CA VAL A 104 4.02 22.81 20.57
C VAL A 104 4.37 21.99 19.33
N ARG A 105 4.74 22.66 18.22
CA ARG A 105 5.26 21.98 17.02
C ARG A 105 6.47 21.11 17.36
N ALA A 106 7.46 21.66 18.07
CA ALA A 106 8.67 20.94 18.43
C ALA A 106 8.36 19.69 19.28
N HIS A 107 7.45 19.81 20.25
CA HIS A 107 7.04 18.70 21.10
C HIS A 107 6.31 17.60 20.32
N LEU A 108 5.40 17.97 19.41
CA LEU A 108 4.70 17.02 18.54
C LEU A 108 5.65 16.29 17.60
N HIS A 109 6.58 17.02 16.95
CA HIS A 109 7.58 16.46 16.06
C HIS A 109 8.46 15.44 16.79
N ALA A 110 9.01 15.80 17.95
CA ALA A 110 9.82 14.89 18.77
C ALA A 110 9.05 13.63 19.21
N SER A 111 7.75 13.78 19.48
CA SER A 111 6.89 12.64 19.82
C SER A 111 6.73 11.65 18.66
N PHE A 112 6.63 12.13 17.42
CA PHE A 112 6.59 11.28 16.23
C PHE A 112 7.94 10.64 15.94
N GLU A 113 9.03 11.43 15.95
CA GLU A 113 10.38 10.91 15.76
C GLU A 113 10.74 9.81 16.77
N SER A 114 10.31 9.94 18.03
CA SER A 114 10.60 8.91 19.06
C SER A 114 9.91 7.57 18.81
N LYS A 115 8.73 7.56 18.16
CA LYS A 115 7.91 6.35 17.93
C LYS A 115 8.16 5.72 16.58
N GLU A 116 8.63 6.51 15.62
CA GLU A 116 8.84 6.09 14.24
C GLU A 116 9.78 4.87 14.14
N PRO A 117 10.93 4.77 14.84
CA PRO A 117 11.81 3.60 14.78
C PRO A 117 11.10 2.28 15.16
N GLN A 118 10.25 2.31 16.19
CA GLN A 118 9.48 1.13 16.59
C GLN A 118 8.52 0.69 15.49
N MET A 119 7.81 1.64 14.87
CA MET A 119 6.88 1.35 13.77
C MET A 119 7.61 0.87 12.52
N ARG A 120 8.81 1.41 12.25
CA ARG A 120 9.69 0.94 11.17
C ARG A 120 10.08 -0.51 11.39
N ASP A 121 10.53 -0.85 12.59
CA ASP A 121 10.91 -2.23 12.93
C ASP A 121 9.72 -3.20 12.83
N GLU A 122 8.53 -2.78 13.25
CA GLU A 122 7.31 -3.57 13.09
C GLU A 122 6.95 -3.79 11.61
N ALA A 123 7.09 -2.76 10.78
CA ALA A 123 6.89 -2.86 9.34
C ALA A 123 7.92 -3.79 8.69
N LEU A 124 9.21 -3.65 9.01
CA LEU A 124 10.28 -4.52 8.50
C LEU A 124 10.09 -5.98 8.91
N ARG A 125 9.75 -6.24 10.18
CA ARG A 125 9.39 -7.60 10.64
C ARG A 125 8.19 -8.17 9.88
N ALA A 126 7.20 -7.35 9.53
CA ALA A 126 6.05 -7.79 8.76
C ALA A 126 6.41 -8.07 7.29
N VAL A 127 7.33 -7.30 6.71
CA VAL A 127 7.91 -7.50 5.37
C VAL A 127 8.74 -8.78 5.29
N GLU A 128 9.50 -9.11 6.33
CA GLU A 128 10.26 -10.36 6.44
C GLU A 128 9.33 -11.58 6.54
N LYS A 129 8.26 -11.47 7.34
CA LYS A 129 7.28 -12.54 7.57
C LYS A 129 6.26 -12.70 6.45
N PHE A 130 6.27 -11.83 5.43
CA PHE A 130 5.32 -11.91 4.34
C PHE A 130 5.60 -13.14 3.47
N ASP A 131 4.59 -14.01 3.30
CA ASP A 131 4.70 -15.23 2.51
C ASP A 131 4.62 -14.92 1.00
N ALA A 132 5.75 -14.52 0.44
CA ALA A 132 5.88 -14.24 -0.99
C ALA A 132 5.62 -15.48 -1.88
N ARG A 133 5.78 -16.71 -1.35
CA ARG A 133 5.52 -17.94 -2.11
C ARG A 133 4.02 -18.16 -2.26
N LEU A 134 3.27 -18.04 -1.16
CA LEU A 134 1.82 -18.06 -1.19
C LEU A 134 1.27 -16.95 -2.07
N TRP A 135 1.81 -15.73 -1.97
CA TRP A 135 1.38 -14.60 -2.79
C TRP A 135 1.55 -14.88 -4.30
N LYS A 136 2.71 -15.41 -4.72
CA LYS A 136 2.97 -15.84 -6.10
C LYS A 136 2.08 -17.00 -6.56
N HIS A 137 1.67 -17.87 -5.65
CA HIS A 137 0.71 -18.92 -5.96
C HIS A 137 -0.67 -18.35 -6.22
N LEU A 138 -1.17 -17.50 -5.32
CA LEU A 138 -2.46 -16.80 -5.47
C LEU A 138 -2.50 -15.96 -6.74
N ALA A 139 -1.40 -15.26 -7.08
CA ALA A 139 -1.29 -14.48 -8.30
C ALA A 139 -1.44 -15.32 -9.58
N ARG A 140 -1.11 -16.61 -9.54
CA ARG A 140 -1.30 -17.52 -10.67
C ARG A 140 -2.70 -18.12 -10.71
N THR A 141 -3.33 -18.29 -9.55
CA THR A 141 -4.70 -18.80 -9.42
C THR A 141 -5.73 -17.75 -9.84
N LEU A 142 -5.51 -16.48 -9.49
CA LEU A 142 -6.42 -15.36 -9.73
C LEU A 142 -6.17 -14.65 -11.09
N ARG A 143 -5.34 -15.25 -11.96
CA ARG A 143 -4.97 -14.74 -13.28
C ARG A 143 -5.91 -15.24 -14.35
#